data_AF-A0A9X1LDN5-F1
#
_entry.id   AF-A0A9X1LDN5-F1
#
_cell.length_a   1.000
_cell.length_b   1.000
_cell.length_c   1.000
_cell.angle_alpha   90.00
_cell.angle_beta   90.00
_cell.angle_gamma   90.00
#
_symmetry.space_group_name_H-M   'P 1'
#
loop_
_entity.id
_entity.type
_entity.pdbx_description
1 polymer ?
#
loop_
_entity_poly.entity_id
_entity_poly.type
_entity_poly.pdbx_seq_one_letter_code
_entity_poly.pdbx_strand_id
1 'polypeptide(L)'
;MAKEPVIGLRLETEIVEALRKLAEKNGRDPVEQIVFLITEAVADAGLLSPSRAEWHRLRESLILRFVYKAQKITEVEGWRTDIIAETARRMLEDTTWRADYERLIGADAYARNVKLKDVINPALGRRTKLRLGAETGKVFAVRQPSIFTASSHLHPEQPAAEAAQ
;
A
#
# COMPACT_ATOMS: atom_id res chain seq x y z
N MET A 1 -15.02 -3.16 22.19
CA MET A 1 -13.99 -2.90 21.17
C MET A 1 -12.64 -2.95 21.87
N ALA A 2 -11.76 -3.90 21.52
CA ALA A 2 -10.39 -3.89 22.04
C ALA A 2 -9.70 -2.61 21.54
N LYS A 3 -9.03 -1.88 22.43
CA LYS A 3 -8.25 -0.70 22.02
C LYS A 3 -7.10 -1.19 21.13
N GLU A 4 -6.94 -0.58 19.96
CA GLU A 4 -5.81 -0.87 19.10
C GLU A 4 -4.49 -0.65 19.87
N PRO A 5 -3.50 -1.54 19.74
CA PRO A 5 -2.20 -1.36 20.39
C PRO A 5 -1.52 -0.10 19.84
N VAL A 6 -0.94 0.70 20.74
CA VAL A 6 -0.23 1.95 20.40
C VAL A 6 1.24 1.79 20.75
N ILE A 7 2.12 2.14 19.80
CA ILE A 7 3.56 2.21 20.02
C ILE A 7 3.96 3.68 20.08
N GLY A 8 4.59 4.11 21.17
CA GLY A 8 5.21 5.42 21.30
C GLY A 8 6.66 5.37 20.84
N LEU A 9 7.08 6.34 20.02
CA LEU A 9 8.46 6.44 19.51
C LEU A 9 9.11 7.73 20.00
N ARG A 10 10.37 7.64 20.44
CA ARG A 10 11.24 8.80 20.69
C ARG A 10 12.39 8.72 19.69
N LEU A 11 12.43 9.67 18.76
CA LEU A 11 13.40 9.73 17.68
C LEU A 11 14.15 11.05 17.74
N GLU A 12 15.43 11.03 17.40
CA GLU A 12 16.23 12.23 17.22
C GLU A 12 15.72 13.05 16.03
N THR A 13 15.89 14.37 16.08
CA THR A 13 15.42 15.30 15.04
C THR A 13 15.96 14.92 13.66
N GLU A 14 17.24 14.55 13.56
CA GLU A 14 17.88 14.17 12.30
C GLU A 14 17.22 12.94 11.66
N ILE A 15 16.83 11.97 12.48
CA ILE A 15 16.12 10.76 12.04
C ILE A 15 14.72 11.11 11.55
N VAL A 16 14.00 12.01 12.24
CA VAL A 16 12.68 12.46 11.79
C VAL A 16 12.76 13.14 10.43
N GLU A 17 13.75 13.99 10.20
CA GLU A 17 13.94 14.66 8.91
C GLU A 17 14.37 13.69 7.80
N ALA A 18 15.23 12.73 8.10
CA ALA A 18 15.58 11.67 7.16
C ALA A 18 14.35 10.81 6.79
N LEU A 19 13.50 10.47 7.75
CA LEU A 19 12.25 9.74 7.52
C LEU A 19 11.27 10.52 6.65
N ARG A 20 11.16 11.85 6.84
CA ARG A 20 10.31 12.72 6.00
C ARG A 20 10.78 12.70 4.54
N LYS A 21 12.07 12.90 4.30
CA LYS A 21 12.67 12.84 2.96
C LYS A 21 12.50 11.47 2.31
N LEU A 22 12.68 10.40 3.08
CA LEU A 22 12.47 9.03 2.59
C LEU A 22 11.00 8.78 2.25
N ALA A 23 10.07 9.25 3.08
CA ALA A 23 8.64 9.13 2.85
C ALA A 23 8.24 9.86 1.56
N GLU A 24 8.65 11.11 1.39
CA GLU A 24 8.43 11.90 0.17
C GLU A 24 8.96 11.18 -1.08
N LYS A 25 10.22 10.73 -1.03
CA LYS A 25 10.85 9.95 -2.11
C LYS A 25 10.04 8.70 -2.47
N ASN A 26 9.40 8.07 -1.50
CA ASN A 26 8.62 6.85 -1.71
C ASN A 26 7.11 7.12 -1.91
N GLY A 27 6.69 8.38 -1.99
CA GLY A 27 5.27 8.76 -2.08
C GLY A 27 4.45 8.37 -0.84
N ARG A 28 5.08 8.33 0.34
CA ARG A 28 4.48 7.98 1.64
C ARG A 28 4.30 9.21 2.52
N ASP A 29 3.40 9.13 3.49
CA ASP A 29 3.55 9.99 4.66
C ASP A 29 4.58 9.38 5.64
N PRO A 30 5.18 10.20 6.52
CA PRO A 30 6.18 9.72 7.47
C PRO A 30 5.71 8.55 8.35
N VAL A 31 4.47 8.57 8.84
CA VAL A 31 3.93 7.50 9.68
C VAL A 31 3.79 6.21 8.89
N GLU A 32 3.25 6.27 7.68
CA GLU A 32 3.16 5.10 6.80
C GLU A 32 4.54 4.57 6.41
N GLN A 33 5.53 5.43 6.20
CA GLN A 33 6.92 5.01 5.94
C GLN A 33 7.51 4.28 7.16
N ILE A 34 7.25 4.74 8.38
CA ILE A 34 7.67 4.04 9.60
C ILE A 34 7.00 2.66 9.69
N VAL A 35 5.68 2.59 9.49
CA VAL A 35 4.94 1.31 9.52
C VAL A 35 5.46 0.35 8.47
N PHE A 36 5.76 0.82 7.26
CA PHE A 36 6.38 0.02 6.20
C PHE A 36 7.73 -0.55 6.65
N LEU A 37 8.63 0.29 7.18
CA LEU A 37 9.96 -0.15 7.62
C LEU A 37 9.89 -1.17 8.75
N ILE A 38 9.00 -0.96 9.73
CA ILE A 38 8.76 -1.92 10.81
C ILE A 38 8.19 -3.23 10.24
N THR A 39 7.22 -3.16 9.33
CA THR A 39 6.59 -4.35 8.76
C THR A 39 7.60 -5.19 7.98
N GLU A 40 8.43 -4.57 7.15
CA GLU A 40 9.49 -5.26 6.41
C GLU A 40 10.52 -5.87 7.35
N ALA A 41 10.98 -5.15 8.38
CA ALA A 41 11.93 -5.68 9.35
C ALA A 41 11.39 -6.91 10.10
N VAL A 42 10.11 -6.89 10.51
CA VAL A 42 9.45 -8.01 11.18
C VAL A 42 9.21 -9.17 10.21
N ALA A 43 8.89 -8.89 8.94
CA ALA A 43 8.75 -9.90 7.89
C ALA A 43 10.08 -10.61 7.58
N ASP A 44 11.16 -9.85 7.44
CA ASP A 44 12.50 -10.35 7.13
C ASP A 44 13.09 -11.17 8.29
N ALA A 45 12.73 -10.82 9.53
CA ALA A 45 13.06 -11.61 10.71
C ALA A 45 12.23 -12.90 10.86
N GLY A 46 11.29 -13.18 9.95
CA GLY A 46 10.42 -14.36 10.02
C GLY A 46 9.39 -14.30 11.16
N LEU A 47 9.13 -13.11 11.70
CA LEU A 47 8.19 -12.88 12.81
C LEU A 47 6.74 -12.66 12.33
N LEU A 48 6.54 -12.47 11.02
CA LEU A 48 5.23 -12.56 10.38
C LEU A 48 5.04 -13.96 9.76
N SER A 49 3.80 -14.43 9.71
CA SER A 49 3.49 -15.64 8.94
C SER A 49 3.90 -15.45 7.47
N PRO A 50 4.39 -16.50 6.77
CA PRO A 50 4.82 -16.39 5.39
C PRO A 50 3.75 -15.79 4.47
N SER A 51 2.49 -16.19 4.66
CA SER A 51 1.36 -15.67 3.89
C SER A 51 1.12 -14.17 4.11
N ARG A 52 1.33 -13.68 5.34
CA ARG A 52 1.17 -12.25 5.66
C ARG A 52 2.32 -11.41 5.11
N ALA A 53 3.55 -11.92 5.18
CA ALA A 53 4.71 -11.30 4.57
C ALA A 53 4.58 -11.21 3.04
N GLU A 54 4.18 -12.31 2.39
CA GLU A 54 3.93 -12.32 0.94
C GLU A 54 2.84 -11.32 0.55
N TRP A 55 1.72 -11.31 1.27
CA TRP A 55 0.63 -10.37 1.01
C TRP A 55 1.09 -8.91 1.13
N HIS A 56 1.87 -8.58 2.17
CA HIS A 56 2.42 -7.24 2.36
C HIS A 56 3.32 -6.83 1.18
N ARG A 57 4.27 -7.68 0.81
CA ARG A 57 5.21 -7.42 -0.28
C ARG A 57 4.52 -7.33 -1.64
N LEU A 58 3.52 -8.18 -1.91
CA LEU A 58 2.71 -8.11 -3.12
C LEU A 58 1.96 -6.78 -3.21
N ARG A 59 1.29 -6.37 -2.14
CA ARG A 59 0.58 -5.10 -2.07
C ARG A 59 1.53 -3.91 -2.31
N GLU A 60 2.67 -3.87 -1.63
CA GLU A 60 3.62 -2.77 -1.78
C GLU A 60 4.25 -2.75 -3.18
N SER A 61 4.54 -3.92 -3.77
CA SER A 61 5.01 -4.03 -5.16
C SER A 61 4.01 -3.48 -6.17
N LEU A 62 2.71 -3.81 -6.02
CA LEU A 62 1.64 -3.28 -6.88
C LEU A 62 1.54 -1.76 -6.81
N ILE A 63 1.58 -1.23 -5.58
CA ILE A 63 1.53 0.22 -5.34
C ILE A 63 2.74 0.91 -5.96
N LEU A 64 3.94 0.39 -5.72
CA LEU A 64 5.18 0.98 -6.21
C LEU A 64 5.21 1.02 -7.74
N ARG A 65 4.86 -0.09 -8.40
CA ARG A 65 4.78 -0.16 -9.87
C ARG A 65 3.76 0.81 -10.44
N PHE A 66 2.60 0.95 -9.80
CA PHE A 66 1.57 1.92 -10.21
C PHE A 66 2.07 3.36 -10.10
N VAL A 67 2.66 3.72 -8.96
CA VAL A 67 3.21 5.06 -8.72
C VAL A 67 4.33 5.38 -9.70
N TYR A 68 5.21 4.41 -9.97
CA TYR A 68 6.28 4.55 -10.95
C TYR A 68 5.72 4.78 -12.36
N LYS A 69 4.68 4.05 -12.76
CA LYS A 69 4.01 4.26 -14.04
C LYS A 69 3.41 5.66 -14.14
N ALA A 70 2.73 6.13 -13.11
CA ALA A 70 2.17 7.48 -13.08
C ALA A 70 3.27 8.54 -13.25
N GLN A 71 4.37 8.41 -12.50
CA GLN A 71 5.53 9.29 -12.64
C GLN A 71 6.07 9.28 -14.08
N LYS A 72 6.21 8.11 -14.71
CA LYS A 72 6.67 7.99 -16.10
C LYS A 72 5.72 8.64 -17.10
N ILE A 73 4.41 8.50 -16.92
CA ILE A 73 3.42 9.19 -17.75
C ILE A 73 3.59 10.69 -17.61
N THR A 74 3.73 11.22 -16.39
CA THR A 74 3.93 12.65 -16.15
C THR A 74 5.24 13.18 -16.73
N GLU A 75 6.34 12.41 -16.63
CA GLU A 75 7.64 12.79 -17.20
C GLU A 75 7.62 12.86 -18.74
N VAL A 76 6.86 11.98 -19.40
CA VAL A 76 6.82 11.88 -20.88
C VAL A 76 5.76 12.78 -21.49
N GLU A 77 4.57 12.85 -20.88
CA GLU A 77 3.37 13.48 -21.46
C GLU A 77 2.99 14.79 -20.74
N GLY A 78 3.67 15.11 -19.64
CA GLY A 78 3.34 16.25 -18.79
C GLY A 78 2.24 15.94 -17.77
N TRP A 79 1.95 16.94 -16.92
CA TRP A 79 0.93 16.84 -15.89
C TRP A 79 -0.49 16.78 -16.49
N ARG A 80 -1.34 15.90 -15.94
CA ARG A 80 -2.74 15.76 -16.32
C ARG A 80 -3.64 15.62 -15.10
N THR A 81 -4.86 16.14 -15.19
CA THR A 81 -5.87 16.06 -14.11
C THR A 81 -6.41 14.64 -13.91
N ASP A 82 -6.38 13.82 -14.95
CA ASP A 82 -6.85 12.43 -14.98
C ASP A 82 -5.74 11.40 -14.75
N ILE A 83 -4.54 11.82 -14.31
CA ILE A 83 -3.33 10.98 -14.23
C ILE A 83 -3.54 9.63 -13.53
N ILE A 84 -4.37 9.59 -12.48
CA ILE A 84 -4.66 8.34 -11.74
C ILE A 84 -5.49 7.37 -12.59
N ALA A 85 -6.53 7.86 -13.27
CA ALA A 85 -7.40 7.04 -14.12
C ALA A 85 -6.63 6.53 -15.33
N GLU A 86 -5.81 7.39 -15.94
CA GLU A 86 -4.97 7.02 -17.07
C GLU A 86 -3.89 6.00 -16.68
N THR A 87 -3.28 6.15 -15.50
CA THR A 87 -2.35 5.16 -14.97
C THR A 87 -3.05 3.81 -14.77
N ALA A 88 -4.24 3.79 -14.16
CA ALA A 88 -5.00 2.57 -13.96
C ALA A 88 -5.32 1.86 -15.28
N ARG A 89 -5.77 2.62 -16.29
CA ARG A 89 -6.03 2.07 -17.64
C ARG A 89 -4.81 1.36 -18.21
N ARG A 90 -3.64 2.02 -18.21
CA ARG A 90 -2.39 1.43 -18.73
C ARG A 90 -1.86 0.27 -17.90
N MET A 91 -2.05 0.31 -16.57
CA MET A 91 -1.62 -0.79 -15.70
C MET A 91 -2.51 -2.03 -15.84
N LEU A 92 -3.79 -1.87 -16.21
CA LEU A 92 -4.68 -3.00 -16.49
C LEU A 92 -4.38 -3.68 -17.84
N GLU A 93 -3.71 -2.96 -18.75
CA GLU A 93 -3.17 -3.51 -20.00
C GLU A 93 -1.85 -4.28 -19.77
N ASP A 94 -1.13 -4.00 -18.68
CA ASP A 94 0.02 -4.79 -18.22
C ASP A 94 -0.45 -6.10 -17.59
N THR A 95 -0.27 -7.20 -18.34
CA THR A 95 -0.71 -8.54 -17.93
C THR A 95 -0.07 -9.02 -16.63
N THR A 96 1.16 -8.61 -16.33
CA THR A 96 1.88 -9.03 -15.12
C THR A 96 1.36 -8.27 -13.91
N TRP A 97 1.19 -6.95 -14.04
CA TRP A 97 0.59 -6.17 -12.96
C TRP A 97 -0.85 -6.56 -12.69
N ARG A 98 -1.65 -6.78 -13.75
CA ARG A 98 -3.06 -7.21 -13.61
C ARG A 98 -3.17 -8.54 -12.88
N ALA A 99 -2.39 -9.54 -13.26
CA ALA A 99 -2.41 -10.86 -12.60
C ALA A 99 -2.07 -10.76 -11.10
N ASP A 100 -1.05 -9.99 -10.74
CA ASP A 100 -0.69 -9.74 -9.35
C ASP A 100 -1.80 -8.99 -8.58
N TYR A 101 -2.45 -8.03 -9.24
CA TYR A 101 -3.55 -7.27 -8.66
C TYR A 101 -4.75 -8.17 -8.37
N GLU A 102 -5.15 -9.00 -9.34
CA GLU A 102 -6.22 -10.00 -9.23
C GLU A 102 -5.93 -11.02 -8.12
N ARG A 103 -4.68 -11.49 -8.03
CA ARG A 103 -4.21 -12.35 -6.94
C ARG A 103 -4.36 -11.68 -5.57
N LEU A 104 -4.02 -10.39 -5.46
CA LEU A 104 -4.17 -9.67 -4.19
C LEU A 104 -5.64 -9.53 -3.78
N ILE A 105 -6.53 -9.18 -4.72
CA ILE A 105 -7.95 -8.90 -4.44
C ILE A 105 -8.84 -10.16 -4.42
N GLY A 106 -8.32 -11.30 -4.87
CA GLY A 106 -9.05 -12.57 -4.96
C GLY A 106 -10.22 -12.54 -5.96
N ALA A 107 -10.14 -11.69 -6.99
CA ALA A 107 -11.22 -11.46 -7.95
C ALA A 107 -10.68 -10.87 -9.26
N ASP A 108 -11.50 -10.88 -10.31
CA ASP A 108 -11.21 -10.22 -11.59
C ASP A 108 -11.00 -8.69 -11.42
N ALA A 109 -10.05 -8.13 -12.19
CA ALA A 109 -9.67 -6.73 -12.06
C ALA A 109 -10.82 -5.74 -12.38
N TYR A 110 -11.80 -6.16 -13.17
CA TYR A 110 -12.99 -5.38 -13.54
C TYR A 110 -14.22 -5.70 -12.69
N ALA A 111 -14.16 -6.75 -11.85
CA ALA A 111 -15.25 -7.09 -10.93
C ALA A 111 -15.64 -5.91 -10.03
N ARG A 112 -16.95 -5.66 -9.90
CA ARG A 112 -17.50 -4.62 -9.01
C ARG A 112 -17.71 -5.17 -7.59
N ASN A 113 -17.81 -4.28 -6.61
CA ASN A 113 -18.13 -4.62 -5.21
C ASN A 113 -17.11 -5.55 -4.51
N VAL A 114 -15.85 -5.50 -4.93
CA VAL A 114 -14.77 -6.24 -4.27
C VAL A 114 -14.24 -5.41 -3.10
N LYS A 115 -14.56 -5.79 -1.87
CA LYS A 115 -14.22 -5.02 -0.65
C LYS A 115 -12.75 -4.65 -0.53
N LEU A 116 -11.82 -5.48 -1.02
CA LEU A 116 -10.39 -5.16 -0.96
C LEU A 116 -10.01 -4.00 -1.89
N LYS A 117 -10.75 -3.76 -2.98
CA LYS A 117 -10.56 -2.61 -3.88
C LYS A 117 -10.80 -1.29 -3.14
N ASP A 118 -11.69 -1.27 -2.16
CA ASP A 118 -11.96 -0.10 -1.31
C ASP A 118 -10.77 0.26 -0.40
N VAL A 119 -9.80 -0.65 -0.25
CA VAL A 119 -8.58 -0.44 0.53
C VAL A 119 -7.39 -0.11 -0.39
N ILE A 120 -7.15 -0.92 -1.43
CA ILE A 120 -5.97 -0.70 -2.29
C ILE A 120 -6.13 0.49 -3.24
N ASN A 121 -7.29 0.72 -3.85
CA ASN A 121 -7.44 1.78 -4.85
C ASN A 121 -7.23 3.19 -4.28
N PRO A 122 -7.75 3.52 -3.09
CA PRO A 122 -7.40 4.79 -2.44
C PRO A 122 -5.91 4.93 -2.15
N ALA A 123 -5.23 3.83 -1.77
CA ALA A 123 -3.79 3.84 -1.56
C ALA A 123 -3.03 4.17 -2.85
N LEU A 124 -3.37 3.55 -3.99
CA LEU A 124 -2.78 3.86 -5.30
C LEU A 124 -2.91 5.35 -5.64
N GLY A 125 -4.12 5.91 -5.50
CA GLY A 125 -4.39 7.31 -5.79
C GLY A 125 -3.63 8.27 -4.87
N ARG A 126 -3.67 8.04 -3.55
CA ARG A 126 -2.97 8.88 -2.56
C ARG A 126 -1.46 8.85 -2.74
N ARG A 127 -0.89 7.65 -2.87
CA ARG A 127 0.55 7.44 -3.07
C ARG A 127 1.08 8.16 -4.28
N THR A 128 0.31 8.10 -5.37
CA THR A 128 0.65 8.79 -6.60
C THR A 128 0.62 10.30 -6.41
N LYS A 129 -0.42 10.85 -5.77
CA LYS A 129 -0.51 12.30 -5.49
C LYS A 129 0.66 12.79 -4.64
N LEU A 130 1.00 12.06 -3.57
CA LEU A 130 2.17 12.38 -2.73
C LEU A 130 3.46 12.34 -3.55
N ARG A 131 3.66 11.29 -4.36
CA ARG A 131 4.86 11.15 -5.19
C ARG A 131 5.02 12.28 -6.20
N LEU A 132 3.92 12.73 -6.81
CA LEU A 132 3.96 13.75 -7.86
C LEU A 132 3.87 15.18 -7.31
N GLY A 133 3.84 15.37 -5.99
CA GLY A 133 3.69 16.70 -5.39
C GLY A 133 2.37 17.38 -5.73
N ALA A 134 1.35 16.60 -6.09
CA ALA A 134 0.04 17.14 -6.45
C ALA A 134 -0.62 17.70 -5.20
N GLU A 135 -0.84 19.02 -5.14
CA GLU A 135 -1.45 19.68 -3.99
C GLU A 135 -2.75 18.99 -3.58
N THR A 136 -2.69 18.22 -2.49
CA THR A 136 -3.89 17.71 -1.85
C THR A 136 -4.36 18.79 -0.89
N GLY A 137 -5.19 19.71 -1.37
CA GLY A 137 -5.85 20.75 -0.55
C GLY A 137 -6.70 20.22 0.62
N LYS A 138 -6.72 18.90 0.83
CA LYS A 138 -7.13 18.26 2.06
C LYS A 138 -5.89 17.57 2.65
N VAL A 139 -5.35 18.16 3.72
CA VAL A 139 -4.58 17.38 4.71
C VAL A 139 -5.40 16.13 4.97
N PHE A 140 -4.86 14.94 4.66
CA PHE A 140 -5.58 13.67 4.83
C PHE A 140 -5.77 13.40 6.33
N ALA A 141 -6.72 14.11 6.94
CA ALA A 141 -7.10 14.00 8.35
C ALA A 141 -7.90 12.73 8.64
N VAL A 142 -8.23 11.95 7.60
CA VAL A 142 -8.86 10.64 7.77
C VAL A 142 -7.77 9.64 8.10
N ARG A 143 -7.71 9.27 9.39
CA ARG A 143 -7.01 8.10 9.89
C ARG A 143 -7.52 6.90 9.08
N GLN A 144 -6.78 6.48 8.06
CA GLN A 144 -7.11 5.25 7.37
C GLN A 144 -6.98 4.13 8.40
N PRO A 145 -7.97 3.23 8.51
CA PRO A 145 -7.84 2.09 9.39
C PRO A 145 -6.51 1.41 9.05
N SER A 146 -5.77 1.03 10.09
CA SER A 146 -4.61 0.18 9.89
C SER A 146 -5.03 -0.98 8.99
N ILE A 147 -4.27 -1.25 7.94
CA ILE A 147 -4.56 -2.40 7.06
C ILE A 147 -4.44 -3.73 7.82
N PHE A 148 -3.96 -3.71 9.06
CA PHE A 148 -4.01 -4.85 9.97
C PHE A 148 -5.38 -4.96 10.68
N THR A 149 -6.10 -3.85 10.90
CA THR A 149 -7.46 -3.86 11.47
C THR A 149 -8.57 -4.00 10.41
N ALA A 150 -8.35 -3.53 9.18
CA ALA A 150 -9.31 -3.73 8.08
C ALA A 150 -9.23 -5.14 7.43
N SER A 151 -8.10 -5.85 7.56
CA SER A 151 -7.87 -7.13 6.89
C SER A 151 -7.90 -8.37 7.80
N SER A 152 -8.04 -8.20 9.12
CA SER A 152 -8.06 -9.33 10.07
C SER A 152 -9.19 -10.33 9.81
N HIS A 153 -10.30 -9.85 9.24
CA HIS A 153 -11.49 -10.63 8.88
C HIS A 153 -11.61 -10.90 7.37
N LEU A 154 -10.62 -10.45 6.58
CA LEU A 154 -10.56 -10.67 5.12
C LEU A 154 -9.42 -11.61 4.73
N HIS A 155 -8.55 -11.96 5.67
CA HIS A 155 -7.78 -13.19 5.57
C HIS A 155 -8.71 -14.34 5.97
N PRO A 156 -8.97 -15.32 5.09
CA PRO A 156 -9.28 -16.65 5.60
C PRO A 156 -8.04 -17.08 6.39
N GLU A 157 -8.15 -17.20 7.71
CA GLU A 157 -7.25 -18.09 8.42
C GLU A 157 -7.35 -19.44 7.70
N GLN A 158 -6.29 -19.85 7.00
CA GLN A 158 -6.22 -21.24 6.61
C GLN A 158 -6.27 -22.03 7.93
N PRO A 159 -7.21 -22.98 8.11
CA PRO A 159 -7.17 -23.83 9.27
C PRO A 159 -5.76 -24.42 9.33
N ALA A 160 -5.12 -24.29 10.49
CA ALA A 160 -3.82 -24.90 10.74
C ALA A 160 -3.92 -26.34 10.22
N ALA A 161 -3.06 -26.67 9.26
CA ALA A 161 -2.98 -28.02 8.73
C ALA A 161 -2.94 -28.96 9.93
N GLU A 162 -3.97 -29.80 10.05
CA GLU A 162 -4.08 -30.79 11.10
C GLU A 162 -2.72 -31.48 11.21
N ALA A 163 -2.18 -31.47 12.43
CA ALA A 163 -1.04 -32.27 12.78
C ALA A 163 -1.40 -33.72 12.46
N ALA A 164 -0.94 -34.21 11.30
CA ALA A 164 -1.02 -35.60 10.94
C ALA A 164 -0.13 -36.37 11.93
N GLN A 165 -0.81 -37.08 12.84
CA GLN A 165 -0.28 -38.12 13.69
C GLN A 165 0.16 -39.33 12.86
#